data_AF-A0A1X0FXV0-F1
#
_entry.id   AF-A0A1X0FXV0-F1
#
_cell.length_a   1.000
_cell.length_b   1.000
_cell.length_c   1.000
_cell.angle_alpha   90.00
_cell.angle_beta   90.00
_cell.angle_gamma   90.00
#
_symmetry.space_group_name_H-M   'P 1'
#
loop_
_entity.id
_entity.type
_entity.pdbx_description
1 polymer ?
#
loop_
_entity_poly.entity_id
_entity_poly.type
_entity_poly.pdbx_seq_one_letter_code
_entity_poly.pdbx_strand_id
1 'polypeptide(L)'
;MSYYSPETRARLVEYGSIGGHTSWANTVDRQARLAKAHANSPSEVAWHAKKLGLDPDNLTTTERKRAENARLAYYKRLSIKAREAKQRKAMGGQPK
;
A
#
# COMPACT_ATOMS: atom_id res chain seq x y z
N MET A 1 17.82 20.41 11.49
CA MET A 1 19.12 20.59 10.81
C MET A 1 19.48 19.26 10.14
N SER A 2 19.42 19.16 8.81
CA SER A 2 19.80 17.93 8.11
C SER A 2 21.26 18.06 7.70
N TYR A 3 22.11 17.18 8.22
CA TYR A 3 23.58 17.24 8.12
C TYR A 3 24.14 16.91 6.73
N TYR A 4 23.30 16.78 5.71
CA TYR A 4 23.73 16.45 4.35
C TYR A 4 23.50 17.62 3.42
N SER A 5 24.58 17.99 2.72
CA SER A 5 24.53 18.99 1.66
C SER A 5 23.61 18.54 0.52
N PRO A 6 23.02 19.49 -0.25
CA PRO A 6 22.11 19.18 -1.35
C PRO A 6 22.66 18.13 -2.34
N GLU A 7 23.95 18.21 -2.65
CA GLU A 7 24.65 17.28 -3.53
C GLU A 7 24.79 15.87 -2.93
N THR A 8 24.94 15.77 -1.61
CA THR A 8 24.98 14.46 -0.93
C THR A 8 23.60 13.79 -0.98
N ARG A 9 22.52 14.58 -0.83
CA ARG A 9 21.16 14.07 -0.99
C ARG A 9 20.89 13.58 -2.40
N ALA A 10 21.33 14.33 -3.41
CA ALA A 10 21.17 13.95 -4.82
C ALA A 10 21.84 12.60 -5.11
N ARG A 11 23.07 12.40 -4.64
CA ARG A 11 23.78 11.12 -4.79
C ARG A 11 23.08 9.96 -4.09
N LEU A 12 22.53 10.17 -2.89
CA LEU A 12 21.78 9.13 -2.18
C LEU A 12 20.51 8.70 -2.92
N VAL A 13 19.81 9.64 -3.56
CA VAL A 13 18.65 9.33 -4.41
C VAL A 13 19.07 8.48 -5.60
N GLU A 14 20.18 8.85 -6.24
CA GLU A 14 20.73 8.12 -7.38
C GLU A 14 21.15 6.69 -7.02
N TYR A 15 21.88 6.51 -5.91
CA TYR A 15 22.22 5.18 -5.40
C TYR A 15 21.00 4.34 -5.03
N GLY A 16 19.96 4.97 -4.45
CA GLY A 16 18.69 4.30 -4.18
C GLY A 16 18.01 3.81 -5.45
N SER A 17 18.01 4.62 -6.52
CA SER A 17 17.47 4.24 -7.83
C SER A 17 18.24 3.08 -8.45
N ILE A 18 19.58 3.17 -8.50
CA ILE A 18 20.45 2.11 -9.01
C ILE A 18 20.21 0.81 -8.25
N GLY A 19 20.24 0.85 -6.91
CA GLY A 19 20.01 -0.34 -6.08
C GLY A 19 18.64 -0.96 -6.30
N GLY A 20 17.60 -0.14 -6.50
CA GLY A 20 16.25 -0.59 -6.84
C GLY A 20 16.23 -1.34 -8.18
N HIS A 21 16.79 -0.75 -9.23
CA HIS A 21 16.86 -1.38 -10.56
C HIS A 21 17.67 -2.68 -10.53
N THR A 22 18.84 -2.69 -9.90
CA THR A 22 19.67 -3.89 -9.75
C THR A 22 18.93 -4.98 -8.97
N SER A 23 18.24 -4.64 -7.86
CA SER A 23 17.47 -5.61 -7.10
C SER A 23 16.33 -6.24 -7.90
N TRP A 24 15.66 -5.47 -8.76
CA TRP A 24 14.59 -6.00 -9.61
C TRP A 24 15.12 -6.81 -10.79
N ALA A 25 16.28 -6.46 -11.34
CA ALA A 25 16.96 -7.25 -12.36
C ALA A 25 17.37 -8.63 -11.82
N ASN A 26 17.84 -8.69 -10.56
CA ASN A 26 18.23 -9.94 -9.91
C ASN A 26 17.04 -10.78 -9.41
N THR A 27 15.80 -10.27 -9.51
CA THR A 27 14.62 -11.02 -9.08
C THR A 27 14.20 -11.99 -10.18
N VAL A 28 14.50 -13.28 -9.99
CA VAL A 28 14.15 -14.36 -10.91
C VAL A 28 12.64 -14.66 -10.87
N ASP A 29 12.08 -14.82 -9.67
CA ASP A 29 10.64 -15.04 -9.47
C ASP A 29 10.00 -13.80 -8.82
N ARG A 30 9.30 -13.03 -9.65
CA ARG A 30 8.57 -11.84 -9.21
C ARG A 30 7.34 -12.18 -8.38
N GLN A 31 6.68 -13.31 -8.65
CA GLN A 31 5.49 -13.72 -7.92
C GLN A 31 5.86 -14.11 -6.50
N ALA A 32 6.92 -14.91 -6.32
CA ALA A 32 7.43 -15.27 -5.00
C ALA A 32 7.85 -14.03 -4.18
N ARG A 33 8.52 -13.07 -4.82
CA ARG A 33 8.91 -11.80 -4.16
C ARG A 33 7.69 -11.00 -3.67
N LEU A 34 6.60 -10.99 -4.44
CA LEU A 34 5.38 -10.25 -4.12
C LEU A 34 4.36 -11.03 -3.28
N ALA A 35 4.50 -12.35 -3.14
CA ALA A 35 3.54 -13.20 -2.42
C ALA A 35 3.21 -12.69 -1.02
N LYS A 36 4.24 -12.30 -0.24
CA LYS A 36 4.05 -11.74 1.11
C LYS A 36 3.32 -10.39 1.07
N ALA A 37 3.61 -9.55 0.08
CA ALA A 37 2.96 -8.25 -0.06
C ALA A 37 1.48 -8.43 -0.43
N HIS A 38 1.18 -9.29 -1.41
CA HIS A 38 -0.19 -9.61 -1.80
C HIS A 38 -0.98 -10.20 -0.64
N ALA A 39 -0.43 -11.17 0.09
CA ALA A 39 -1.09 -11.80 1.24
C ALA A 39 -1.46 -10.81 2.38
N ASN A 40 -0.79 -9.67 2.45
CA ASN A 40 -0.99 -8.63 3.47
C ASN A 40 -1.56 -7.32 2.92
N SER A 41 -1.95 -7.28 1.65
CA SER A 41 -2.44 -6.06 1.02
C SER A 41 -3.94 -5.90 1.25
N PRO A 42 -4.41 -4.70 1.67
CA PRO A 42 -5.83 -4.35 1.67
C PRO A 42 -6.48 -4.38 0.27
N SER A 43 -5.70 -4.54 -0.80
CA SER A 43 -6.24 -4.78 -2.15
C SER A 43 -6.84 -6.16 -2.29
N GLU A 44 -6.40 -7.14 -1.50
CA GLU A 44 -6.82 -8.53 -1.62
C GLU A 44 -8.05 -8.81 -0.76
N VAL A 45 -9.01 -9.55 -1.32
CA VAL A 45 -10.21 -10.00 -0.59
C VAL A 45 -9.83 -10.85 0.62
N ALA A 46 -8.79 -11.68 0.48
CA ALA A 46 -8.26 -12.51 1.56
C ALA A 46 -7.84 -11.69 2.79
N TRP A 47 -7.29 -10.49 2.62
CA TRP A 47 -6.94 -9.62 3.74
C TRP A 47 -8.19 -9.19 4.52
N HIS A 48 -9.26 -8.82 3.81
CA HIS A 48 -10.53 -8.44 4.44
C HIS A 48 -11.25 -9.62 5.09
N ALA A 49 -11.18 -10.81 4.47
CA ALA A 49 -11.68 -12.05 5.03
C ALA A 49 -11.02 -12.35 6.39
N LYS A 50 -9.68 -12.30 6.45
CA LYS A 50 -8.92 -12.45 7.72
C LYS A 50 -9.36 -11.44 8.78
N LYS A 51 -9.58 -10.16 8.40
CA LYS A 51 -10.06 -9.12 9.33
C LYS A 51 -11.48 -9.35 9.83
N LEU A 52 -12.29 -10.10 9.09
CA LEU A 52 -13.62 -10.52 9.50
C LEU A 52 -13.61 -11.85 10.29
N GLY A 53 -12.44 -12.45 10.53
CA GLY A 53 -12.30 -13.74 11.20
C GLY A 53 -12.67 -14.94 10.32
N LEU A 54 -12.66 -14.78 9.00
CA LEU A 54 -12.98 -15.84 8.03
C LEU A 54 -11.70 -16.51 7.53
N ASP A 55 -11.79 -17.79 7.17
CA ASP A 55 -10.71 -18.52 6.51
C ASP A 55 -10.61 -18.06 5.03
N PRO A 56 -9.53 -17.36 4.64
CA PRO A 56 -9.37 -16.87 3.27
C PRO A 56 -9.20 -17.98 2.23
N ASP A 57 -8.75 -19.17 2.64
CA ASP A 57 -8.45 -20.27 1.71
C ASP A 57 -9.71 -21.10 1.39
N ASN A 58 -10.75 -21.00 2.23
CA ASN A 58 -12.00 -21.75 2.09
C ASN A 58 -13.25 -20.88 2.31
N LEU A 59 -13.40 -19.81 1.52
CA LEU A 59 -14.57 -18.93 1.58
C LEU A 59 -15.77 -19.51 0.82
N THR A 60 -16.91 -19.57 1.49
CA THR A 60 -18.19 -19.74 0.80
C THR A 60 -18.51 -18.52 -0.09
N THR A 61 -19.42 -18.67 -1.05
CA THR A 61 -19.86 -17.57 -1.93
C THR A 61 -20.36 -16.35 -1.13
N THR A 62 -21.06 -16.59 -0.03
CA THR A 62 -21.60 -15.53 0.83
C THR A 62 -20.48 -14.81 1.60
N GLU A 63 -19.53 -15.55 2.15
CA GLU A 63 -18.38 -14.99 2.86
C GLU A 63 -17.47 -14.19 1.94
N ARG A 64 -17.24 -14.68 0.72
CA ARG A 64 -16.51 -13.95 -0.32
C ARG A 64 -17.17 -12.60 -0.60
N LYS A 65 -18.49 -12.59 -0.84
CA LYS A 65 -19.25 -11.33 -1.04
C LYS A 65 -19.13 -10.40 0.17
N ARG A 66 -19.18 -10.93 1.39
CA ARG A 66 -19.00 -10.14 2.62
C ARG A 66 -17.61 -9.49 2.68
N ALA A 67 -16.55 -10.25 2.37
CA ALA A 67 -15.19 -9.74 2.33
C ALA A 67 -14.98 -8.71 1.21
N GLU A 68 -15.58 -8.92 0.03
CA GLU A 68 -15.57 -7.95 -1.08
C GLU A 68 -16.27 -6.63 -0.70
N ASN A 69 -17.42 -6.70 -0.04
CA ASN A 69 -18.11 -5.51 0.45
C ASN A 69 -17.28 -4.76 1.49
N ALA A 70 -16.61 -5.48 2.39
CA ALA A 70 -15.67 -4.88 3.35
C ALA A 70 -14.51 -4.16 2.64
N ARG A 71 -13.96 -4.79 1.58
CA ARG A 71 -12.92 -4.18 0.73
C ARG A 71 -13.38 -2.90 0.08
N LEU A 72 -14.56 -2.89 -0.54
CA LEU A 72 -15.12 -1.70 -1.17
C LEU A 72 -15.36 -0.58 -0.16
N ALA A 73 -15.90 -0.92 1.01
CA ALA A 73 -16.11 0.03 2.10
C ALA A 73 -14.79 0.64 2.60
N TYR A 74 -13.74 -0.16 2.72
CA TYR A 74 -12.40 0.31 3.10
C TYR A 74 -11.88 1.39 2.14
N TYR A 75 -11.92 1.13 0.83
CA TYR A 75 -11.45 2.10 -0.17
C TYR A 75 -12.33 3.34 -0.26
N LYS A 76 -13.64 3.21 -0.04
CA LYS A 76 -14.54 4.37 0.04
C LYS A 76 -14.17 5.28 1.21
N ARG A 77 -13.90 4.72 2.40
CA ARG A 77 -13.43 5.48 3.56
C ARG A 77 -12.10 6.18 3.27
N LEU A 78 -11.17 5.49 2.59
CA LEU A 78 -9.89 6.08 2.20
C LEU A 78 -10.09 7.28 1.25
N SER A 79 -10.99 7.16 0.26
CA SER A 79 -11.29 8.25 -0.67
C SER A 79 -11.88 9.48 0.02
N ILE A 80 -12.73 9.27 1.03
CA ILE A 80 -13.31 10.36 1.82
C ILE A 80 -12.20 11.12 2.56
N LYS A 81 -11.32 10.40 3.26
CA LYS A 81 -10.17 10.98 3.97
C LYS A 81 -9.23 11.73 3.03
N ALA A 82 -8.97 11.19 1.83
CA ALA A 82 -8.15 11.85 0.83
C ALA A 82 -8.77 13.18 0.35
N ARG A 83 -10.09 13.19 0.11
CA ARG A 83 -10.83 14.41 -0.25
C ARG A 83 -10.77 15.45 0.86
N GLU A 84 -11.00 15.05 2.11
CA GLU A 84 -10.89 15.96 3.26
C GLU A 84 -9.48 16.53 3.41
N ALA A 85 -8.44 15.72 3.21
CA ALA A 85 -7.06 16.19 3.24
C ALA A 85 -6.78 17.22 2.14
N LYS A 86 -7.30 17.00 0.93
CA LYS A 86 -7.20 17.97 -0.17
C LYS A 86 -7.90 19.29 0.17
N GLN A 87 -9.09 19.24 0.75
CA GLN A 87 -9.84 20.42 1.18
C GLN A 87 -9.07 21.21 2.25
N ARG A 88 -8.51 20.55 3.26
CA ARG A 88 -7.69 21.21 4.30
C ARG A 88 -6.48 21.93 3.71
N LYS A 89 -5.78 21.29 2.75
CA LYS A 89 -4.65 21.92 2.05
C LYS A 89 -5.10 23.14 1.24
N ALA A 90 -6.24 23.08 0.57
CA ALA A 90 -6.78 24.20 -0.19
C ALA A 90 -7.16 25.40 0.71
N MET A 91 -7.60 25.14 1.95
CA MET A 91 -7.90 26.17 2.95
C MET A 91 -6.66 26.66 3.73
N GLY A 92 -5.44 26.31 3.30
CA GLY A 92 -4.20 26.74 3.98
C GLY A 92 -3.92 26.02 5.31
N GLY A 93 -4.65 24.95 5.63
CA GLY A 93 -4.43 24.17 6.84
C GLY A 93 -3.10 23.43 6.78
N GLN A 94 -2.17 23.76 7.69
CA GLN A 94 -0.94 23.00 7.86
C GLN A 94 -1.28 21.54 8.25
N PRO A 95 -0.52 20.54 7.73
CA PRO A 95 -0.66 19.17 8.18
C PRO A 95 -0.35 19.11 9.69
N LYS A 96 -1.22 18.42 10.44
CA LYS A 96 -0.96 18.06 11.84
C LYS A 96 0.11 16.98 11.91
#